data_AF-A0A2N5S034-F1
#
_entry.id   AF-A0A2N5S034-F1
#
_cell.length_a   1.000
_cell.length_b   1.000
_cell.length_c   1.000
_cell.angle_alpha   90.00
_cell.angle_beta   90.00
_cell.angle_gamma   90.00
#
_symmetry.space_group_name_H-M   'P 1'
#
loop_
_entity.id
_entity.type
_entity.pdbx_description
1 polymer ?
#
loop_
_entity_poly.entity_id
_entity_poly.type
_entity_poly.pdbx_seq_one_letter_code
_entity_poly.pdbx_strand_id
1 'polypeptide(L)'
;MVRLITHNLLACNARNCSAPTNFPLRFEQVQRVEIKEAELNKEFIKGFLRKLEFKALFDASRALGDAALPESFPPEYLENPDEISDEVYEALHHALFEVLDSPLQI
;
A
#
# COMPACT_ATOMS: atom_id res chain seq x y z
N MET A 1 -10.54 -0.39 -11.01
CA MET A 1 -10.31 -0.81 -9.61
C MET A 1 -8.86 -1.19 -9.47
N VAL A 2 -8.14 -0.57 -8.54
CA VAL A 2 -6.69 -0.76 -8.37
C VAL A 2 -6.42 -1.19 -6.93
N ARG A 3 -5.43 -2.08 -6.74
CA ARG A 3 -4.99 -2.51 -5.40
C ARG A 3 -3.95 -1.52 -4.87
N LEU A 4 -3.87 -1.34 -3.56
CA LEU A 4 -2.90 -0.38 -3.00
C LEU A 4 -1.44 -0.71 -3.31
N ILE A 5 -1.09 -1.98 -3.57
CA ILE A 5 0.25 -2.33 -4.07
C ILE A 5 0.60 -1.56 -5.35
N THR A 6 -0.35 -1.41 -6.28
CA THR A 6 -0.12 -0.66 -7.51
C THR A 6 -0.06 0.84 -7.22
N HIS A 7 -0.94 1.35 -6.35
CA HIS A 7 -0.89 2.76 -5.92
C HIS A 7 0.48 3.11 -5.30
N ASN A 8 1.05 2.21 -4.50
CA ASN A 8 2.34 2.38 -3.84
C ASN A 8 3.54 2.38 -4.82
N LEU A 9 3.33 2.01 -6.08
CA LEU A 9 4.36 2.01 -7.13
C LEU A 9 4.14 3.10 -8.18
N LEU A 10 2.95 3.71 -8.24
CA LEU A 10 2.61 4.69 -9.25
C LEU A 10 2.94 6.10 -8.78
N ALA A 11 3.81 6.76 -9.55
CA ALA A 11 4.06 8.19 -9.44
C ALA A 11 3.42 8.93 -10.62
N CYS A 12 3.15 10.21 -10.43
CA CYS A 12 2.66 11.10 -11.47
C CYS A 12 3.72 11.24 -12.59
N ASN A 13 3.27 11.08 -13.84
CA ASN A 13 4.13 11.05 -15.03
C ASN A 13 3.88 12.22 -16.01
N ALA A 14 3.03 13.18 -15.64
CA ALA A 14 2.80 14.36 -16.44
C ALA A 14 4.08 15.20 -16.56
N ARG A 15 4.27 15.89 -17.70
CA ARG A 15 5.52 16.63 -18.01
C ARG A 15 5.91 17.65 -16.94
N ASN A 16 4.92 18.26 -16.27
CA ASN A 16 5.09 19.26 -15.22
C ASN A 16 5.13 18.66 -13.80
N CYS A 17 5.25 17.34 -13.69
CA CYS A 17 5.19 16.59 -12.46
C CYS A 17 6.48 15.81 -12.27
N SER A 18 7.28 16.18 -11.27
CA SER A 18 8.59 15.57 -11.02
C SER A 18 8.82 15.30 -9.53
N ALA A 19 9.81 14.47 -9.24
CA ALA A 19 10.29 14.28 -7.88
C ALA A 19 10.71 15.64 -7.27
N PRO A 20 10.54 15.81 -5.94
CA PRO A 20 10.07 14.82 -4.97
C PRO A 20 8.53 14.78 -4.79
N THR A 21 7.77 15.61 -5.50
CA THR A 21 6.33 15.80 -5.26
C THR A 21 5.41 14.92 -6.11
N ASN A 22 5.97 14.12 -7.02
CA ASN A 22 5.19 13.26 -7.92
C ASN A 22 4.72 11.95 -7.28
N PHE A 23 5.09 11.68 -6.02
CA PHE A 23 4.71 10.50 -5.26
C PHE A 23 4.54 10.85 -3.76
N PRO A 24 3.59 10.22 -3.04
CA PRO A 24 2.53 9.35 -3.54
C PRO A 24 1.41 10.12 -4.24
N LEU A 25 0.64 9.43 -5.08
CA LEU A 25 -0.58 9.99 -5.64
C LEU A 25 -1.62 10.19 -4.52
N ARG A 26 -2.38 11.27 -4.58
CA ARG A 26 -3.47 11.51 -3.63
C ARG A 26 -4.76 10.96 -4.19
N PHE A 27 -5.58 10.38 -3.34
CA PHE A 27 -6.93 10.04 -3.72
C PHE A 27 -7.77 11.32 -3.84
N GLU A 28 -8.35 11.52 -5.01
CA GLU A 28 -9.41 12.51 -5.22
C GLU A 28 -10.68 11.76 -5.57
N GLN A 29 -11.75 12.01 -4.83
CA GLN A 29 -13.09 11.46 -5.10
C GLN A 29 -13.16 9.92 -4.98
N VAL A 30 -12.68 9.36 -3.87
CA VAL A 30 -12.94 7.95 -3.54
C VAL A 30 -14.44 7.75 -3.37
N GLN A 31 -15.07 7.09 -4.34
CA GLN A 31 -16.51 6.81 -4.33
C GLN A 31 -16.83 5.52 -3.56
N ARG A 32 -15.94 4.53 -3.69
CA ARG A 32 -16.15 3.19 -3.12
C ARG A 32 -14.81 2.55 -2.78
N VAL A 33 -14.77 2.00 -1.57
CA VAL A 33 -13.74 1.07 -1.11
C VAL A 33 -14.35 -0.32 -1.14
N GLU A 34 -13.63 -1.27 -1.73
CA GLU A 34 -14.02 -2.68 -1.71
C GLU A 34 -12.91 -3.49 -1.06
N ILE A 35 -13.32 -4.51 -0.31
CA ILE A 35 -12.41 -5.52 0.24
C ILE A 35 -12.60 -6.80 -0.58
N LYS A 36 -11.52 -7.28 -1.20
CA LYS A 36 -11.52 -8.54 -1.94
C LYS A 36 -10.41 -9.44 -1.40
N GLU A 37 -10.83 -10.49 -0.70
CA GLU A 37 -9.93 -11.49 -0.14
C GLU A 37 -8.94 -12.02 -1.19
N ALA A 38 -7.72 -12.24 -0.73
CA ALA A 38 -6.66 -12.88 -1.49
C ALA A 38 -5.90 -13.86 -0.59
N GLU A 39 -5.31 -14.89 -1.18
CA GLU A 39 -4.47 -15.82 -0.42
C GLU A 39 -3.18 -15.12 0.04
N LEU A 40 -2.88 -15.24 1.34
CA LEU A 40 -1.67 -14.68 1.94
C LEU A 40 -0.43 -15.32 1.32
N ASN A 41 0.46 -14.48 0.77
CA ASN A 41 1.77 -14.89 0.27
C ASN A 41 2.88 -14.08 0.96
N LYS A 42 3.34 -14.59 2.12
CA LYS A 42 4.40 -13.94 2.91
C LYS A 42 5.71 -13.80 2.13
N GLU A 43 6.09 -14.81 1.34
CA GLU A 43 7.33 -14.79 0.55
C GLU A 43 7.32 -13.69 -0.52
N PHE A 44 6.18 -13.43 -1.14
CA PHE A 44 6.03 -12.28 -2.02
C PHE A 44 6.24 -10.97 -1.27
N ILE A 45 5.58 -10.79 -0.11
CA ILE A 45 5.68 -9.56 0.69
C ILE A 45 7.12 -9.32 1.10
N LYS A 46 7.82 -10.34 1.62
CA LYS A 46 9.25 -10.31 1.94
C LYS A 46 10.10 -9.80 0.78
N GLY A 47 9.90 -10.38 -0.41
CA GLY A 47 10.61 -9.95 -1.63
C GLY A 47 10.24 -8.55 -2.10
N PHE A 48 9.07 -8.04 -1.71
CA PHE A 48 8.57 -6.71 -2.08
C PHE A 48 8.96 -5.60 -1.11
N LEU A 49 9.32 -5.91 0.14
CA LEU A 49 9.60 -4.92 1.20
C LEU A 49 10.55 -3.79 0.77
N ARG A 50 11.59 -4.09 -0.02
CA ARG A 50 12.55 -3.07 -0.48
C ARG A 50 11.98 -2.07 -1.50
N LYS A 51 10.84 -2.38 -2.10
CA LYS A 51 10.11 -1.50 -3.03
C LYS A 51 8.94 -0.81 -2.34
N LEU A 52 8.64 -1.20 -1.11
CA LEU A 52 7.49 -0.71 -0.36
C LEU A 52 7.81 0.67 0.21
N GLU A 53 7.02 1.66 -0.18
CA GLU A 53 7.00 2.96 0.47
C GLU A 53 5.99 2.91 1.61
N PHE A 54 6.41 2.45 2.79
CA PHE A 54 5.50 2.14 3.90
C PHE A 54 4.63 3.33 4.32
N LYS A 55 5.23 4.53 4.43
CA LYS A 55 4.47 5.73 4.81
C LYS A 55 3.37 6.03 3.80
N ALA A 56 3.65 5.90 2.50
CA ALA A 56 2.65 6.12 1.46
C ALA A 56 1.54 5.07 1.52
N LEU A 57 1.88 3.79 1.78
CA LEU A 57 0.87 2.74 1.96
C LEU A 57 0.00 3.01 3.19
N PHE A 58 0.60 3.36 4.32
CA PHE A 58 -0.11 3.69 5.56
C PHE A 58 -1.08 4.85 5.37
N ASP A 59 -0.61 5.97 4.80
CA ASP A 59 -1.43 7.13 4.54
C ASP A 59 -2.58 6.80 3.56
N ALA A 60 -2.31 5.98 2.54
CA ALA A 60 -3.31 5.54 1.58
C ALA A 60 -4.37 4.62 2.21
N SER A 61 -3.96 3.60 2.96
CA SER A 61 -4.84 2.69 3.71
C SER A 61 -5.76 3.49 4.67
N ARG A 62 -5.18 4.43 5.44
CA ARG A 62 -5.93 5.32 6.35
C ARG A 62 -6.93 6.21 5.62
N ALA A 63 -6.56 6.77 4.46
CA ALA A 63 -7.47 7.57 3.65
C ALA A 63 -8.68 6.79 3.13
N LEU A 64 -8.55 5.46 3.00
CA LEU A 64 -9.64 4.55 2.63
C LEU A 64 -10.38 3.96 3.85
N GLY A 65 -10.04 4.40 5.07
CA GLY A 65 -10.66 3.93 6.30
C GLY A 65 -10.13 2.60 6.83
N ASP A 66 -9.06 2.06 6.26
CA ASP A 66 -8.37 0.89 6.77
C ASP A 66 -7.37 1.27 7.86
N ALA A 67 -7.32 0.46 8.92
CA ALA A 67 -6.57 0.69 10.14
C ALA A 67 -5.68 -0.48 10.53
N ALA A 68 -5.58 -1.52 9.69
CA ALA A 68 -4.86 -2.75 10.00
C ALA A 68 -3.34 -2.54 10.15
N LEU A 69 -2.76 -1.59 9.40
CA LEU A 69 -1.33 -1.35 9.43
C LEU A 69 -0.87 -0.70 10.75
N PRO A 70 0.30 -1.12 11.29
CA PRO A 70 0.92 -0.47 12.42
C PRO A 70 1.34 0.97 12.07
N GLU A 71 1.43 1.85 13.07
CA GLU A 71 1.82 3.25 12.87
C GLU A 71 3.30 3.42 12.46
N SER A 72 4.12 2.41 12.73
CA SER A 72 5.54 2.40 12.41
C SER A 72 5.97 1.10 11.76
N PHE A 73 6.89 1.21 10.80
CA PHE A 73 7.58 0.08 10.19
C PHE A 73 9.09 0.26 10.39
N PRO A 74 9.67 -0.39 11.42
CA PRO A 74 11.08 -0.32 11.75
C PRO A 74 11.97 -0.68 10.54
N PRO A 75 13.05 0.09 10.25
CA PRO A 75 13.95 -0.21 9.14
C PRO A 75 14.63 -1.58 9.24
N GLU A 76 14.80 -2.11 10.45
CA GLU A 76 15.41 -3.42 10.73
C GLU A 76 14.63 -4.56 10.06
N TYR A 77 13.34 -4.37 9.82
CA TYR A 77 12.49 -5.31 9.08
C TYR A 77 12.90 -5.49 7.62
N LEU A 78 13.62 -4.53 7.03
CA LEU A 78 14.19 -4.67 5.69
C LEU A 78 15.47 -5.53 5.67
N GLU A 79 16.16 -5.61 6.81
CA GLU A 79 17.38 -6.40 7.00
C GLU A 79 17.02 -7.84 7.36
N ASN A 80 16.08 -8.01 8.29
CA ASN A 80 15.61 -9.31 8.78
C ASN A 80 14.08 -9.46 8.66
N PRO A 81 13.53 -9.68 7.45
CA PRO A 81 12.08 -9.82 7.26
C PRO A 81 11.47 -10.97 8.07
N ASP A 82 12.23 -12.01 8.40
CA ASP A 82 11.76 -13.15 9.21
C ASP A 82 11.46 -12.78 10.67
N GLU A 83 11.90 -11.61 11.15
CA GLU A 83 11.58 -11.09 12.49
C GLU A 83 10.25 -10.32 12.54
N ILE A 84 9.65 -10.03 11.38
CA ILE A 84 8.33 -9.40 11.29
C ILE A 84 7.28 -10.39 11.78
N SER A 85 6.38 -9.94 12.66
CA SER A 85 5.33 -10.81 13.20
C SER A 85 4.28 -11.17 12.14
N ASP A 86 3.59 -12.29 12.35
CA ASP A 86 2.55 -12.75 11.45
C ASP A 86 1.40 -11.74 11.32
N GLU A 87 1.06 -11.04 12.39
CA GLU A 87 0.04 -9.99 12.41
C GLU A 87 0.42 -8.81 11.49
N VAL A 88 1.71 -8.44 11.44
CA VAL A 88 2.18 -7.39 10.53
C VAL A 88 2.16 -7.88 9.08
N TYR A 89 2.48 -9.15 8.81
CA TYR A 89 2.34 -9.73 7.48
C TYR A 89 0.89 -9.78 7.01
N GLU A 90 -0.04 -10.13 7.88
CA GLU A 90 -1.48 -10.11 7.59
C GLU A 90 -1.96 -8.69 7.31
N ALA A 91 -1.53 -7.70 8.10
CA ALA A 91 -1.86 -6.29 7.87
C ALA A 91 -1.28 -5.77 6.53
N LEU A 92 -0.03 -6.11 6.21
CA LEU A 92 0.59 -5.76 4.93
C LEU A 92 -0.15 -6.41 3.77
N HIS A 93 -0.50 -7.69 3.89
CA HIS A 93 -1.27 -8.41 2.88
C HIS A 93 -2.62 -7.77 2.64
N HIS A 94 -3.36 -7.51 3.72
CA HIS A 94 -4.67 -6.87 3.68
C HIS A 94 -4.61 -5.54 2.94
N ALA A 95 -3.71 -4.65 3.37
CA ALA A 95 -3.57 -3.33 2.75
C ALA A 95 -3.12 -3.44 1.29
N LEU A 96 -2.07 -4.21 0.99
CA LEU A 96 -1.49 -4.28 -0.36
C LEU A 96 -2.42 -4.93 -1.38
N PHE A 97 -3.12 -5.98 -0.97
CA PHE A 97 -3.85 -6.83 -1.89
C PHE A 97 -5.36 -6.68 -1.73
N GLU A 98 -5.89 -6.64 -0.53
CA GLU A 98 -7.33 -6.82 -0.33
C GLU A 98 -8.10 -5.51 -0.36
N VAL A 99 -7.45 -4.37 -0.07
CA VAL A 99 -8.05 -3.04 -0.18
C VAL A 99 -7.97 -2.55 -1.63
N LEU A 100 -9.13 -2.23 -2.21
CA LEU A 100 -9.23 -1.67 -3.57
C LEU A 100 -9.97 -0.35 -3.59
N ASP A 101 -9.43 0.60 -4.36
CA ASP A 101 -10.11 1.85 -4.71
C ASP A 101 -10.79 1.76 -6.08
N SER A 102 -11.95 2.41 -6.21
CA SER A 102 -12.70 2.49 -7.47
C SER A 102 -12.75 3.95 -7.96
N PRO A 103 -12.03 4.31 -9.04
CA PRO A 103 -12.26 5.59 -9.71
C PRO A 103 -13.61 5.55 -10.46
N LEU A 104 -14.24 6.72 -10.61
CA LEU A 104 -15.54 6.94 -11.28
C LEU A 104 -15.81 5.98 -12.45
N GLN A 105 -16.92 5.25 -12.38
CA GLN A 105 -17.58 4.72 -13.57
C GLN A 105 -18.28 5.91 -14.24
N ILE A 106 -17.72 6.40 -15.36
CA ILE A 106 -18.43 7.30 -16.27
C ILE A 106 -19.26 6.43 -17.21
#